data_AF-A0A9J6BW63-F1
#
_entry.id   AF-A0A9J6BW63-F1
#
_cell.length_a   1.000
_cell.length_b   1.000
_cell.length_c   1.000
_cell.angle_alpha   90.00
_cell.angle_beta   90.00
_cell.angle_gamma   90.00
#
_symmetry.space_group_name_H-M   'P 1'
#
loop_
_entity.id
_entity.type
_entity.pdbx_description
1 polymer ?
#
loop_
_entity_poly.entity_id
_entity_poly.type
_entity_poly.pdbx_seq_one_letter_code
_entity_poly.pdbx_strand_id
1 'polypeptide(L)'
;MAEENSKETKVRELPKSGKFWKTPREKFSTVRKSLSRKSKDQHLKLREEIKRVKELSRQIKEDKKQENELKKQRREENLKRKMENELKSQTVQIIKNTAKLKRIKKKHLRQVQKRDLDQLKSKIV
;
A
#
# COMPACT_ATOMS: atom_id res chain seq x y z
N MET A 1 -3.41 -10.03 -57.48
CA MET A 1 -2.91 -11.31 -56.93
C MET A 1 -1.57 -11.05 -56.26
N ALA A 2 -1.49 -11.15 -54.94
CA ALA A 2 -0.21 -11.12 -54.23
C ALA A 2 0.33 -12.55 -54.18
N GLU A 3 1.49 -12.79 -54.77
CA GLU A 3 2.17 -14.08 -54.67
C GLU A 3 2.65 -14.31 -53.23
N GLU A 4 2.03 -15.27 -52.55
CA GLU A 4 2.48 -15.75 -51.25
C GLU A 4 3.82 -16.48 -51.44
N ASN A 5 4.89 -15.85 -50.97
CA ASN A 5 6.21 -16.47 -50.85
C ASN A 5 6.15 -17.51 -49.71
N SER A 6 5.73 -18.74 -50.03
CA SER A 6 5.79 -19.90 -49.15
C SER A 6 7.26 -20.29 -48.94
N LYS A 7 7.89 -19.71 -47.91
CA LYS A 7 9.19 -20.19 -47.44
C LYS A 7 8.98 -21.58 -46.86
N GLU A 8 9.36 -22.60 -47.62
CA GLU A 8 9.45 -23.98 -47.15
C GLU A 8 10.27 -24.03 -45.86
N THR A 9 9.59 -24.09 -44.72
CA THR A 9 10.24 -24.40 -43.45
C THR A 9 10.59 -25.87 -43.49
N LYS A 10 11.86 -26.19 -43.77
CA LYS A 10 12.41 -27.54 -43.61
C LYS A 10 12.14 -27.99 -42.16
N VAL A 11 11.09 -28.78 -41.94
CA VAL A 11 10.69 -29.29 -40.63
C VAL A 11 11.82 -30.22 -40.17
N ARG A 12 12.65 -29.75 -39.25
CA ARG A 12 13.64 -30.60 -38.57
C ARG A 12 12.90 -31.35 -37.48
N GLU A 13 13.10 -32.67 -37.44
CA GLU A 13 12.52 -33.53 -36.42
C GLU A 13 12.95 -33.12 -35.01
N LEU A 14 12.07 -33.35 -34.04
CA LEU A 14 12.37 -33.17 -32.62
C LEU A 14 13.55 -34.08 -32.22
N PRO A 15 14.45 -33.64 -31.32
CA PRO A 15 15.56 -34.47 -30.89
C PRO A 15 15.00 -35.72 -30.20
N LYS A 16 15.46 -36.91 -30.64
CA LYS A 16 15.01 -38.24 -30.14
C LYS A 16 14.98 -38.36 -28.60
N SER A 17 15.82 -37.58 -27.91
CA SER A 17 15.91 -37.57 -26.44
C SER A 17 14.93 -36.62 -25.72
N GLY A 18 14.10 -35.83 -26.41
CA GLY A 18 13.09 -34.91 -25.81
C GLY A 18 13.64 -33.75 -24.98
N LYS A 19 14.95 -33.69 -24.76
CA LYS A 19 15.64 -32.67 -23.94
C LYS A 19 15.58 -31.28 -24.59
N PHE A 20 14.95 -30.32 -23.91
CA PHE A 20 14.74 -28.95 -24.43
C PHE A 20 16.04 -28.20 -24.77
N TRP A 21 17.17 -28.53 -24.13
CA TRP A 21 18.47 -27.89 -24.44
C TRP A 21 19.15 -28.41 -25.71
N LYS A 22 18.58 -29.44 -26.34
CA LYS A 22 19.02 -29.96 -27.64
C LYS A 22 18.20 -29.42 -28.81
N THR A 23 17.35 -28.41 -28.60
CA THR A 23 16.65 -27.73 -29.69
C THR A 23 17.65 -27.07 -30.65
N PRO A 24 17.39 -27.10 -31.97
CA PRO A 24 18.27 -26.45 -32.92
C PRO A 24 18.33 -24.96 -32.62
N ARG A 25 19.54 -24.45 -32.37
CA ARG A 25 19.76 -23.00 -32.22
C ARG A 25 19.60 -22.34 -33.58
N GLU A 26 18.90 -21.21 -33.62
CA GLU A 26 18.90 -20.37 -34.82
C GLU A 26 20.32 -19.91 -35.13
N LYS A 27 20.66 -19.86 -36.42
CA LYS A 27 21.95 -19.32 -36.84
C LYS A 27 21.98 -17.83 -36.49
N PHE A 28 23.11 -17.33 -36.00
CA PHE A 28 23.29 -15.88 -35.71
C PHE A 28 23.05 -14.99 -36.95
N SER A 29 23.11 -15.54 -38.15
CA SER A 29 22.75 -14.87 -39.41
C SER A 29 21.24 -14.62 -39.58
N THR A 30 20.38 -15.39 -38.91
CA THR A 30 18.92 -15.24 -38.94
C THR A 30 18.45 -14.07 -38.09
N VAL A 31 19.18 -13.77 -37.02
CA VAL A 31 18.95 -12.58 -36.19
C VAL A 31 19.24 -11.34 -37.03
N ARG A 32 18.21 -10.53 -37.32
CA ARG A 32 18.40 -9.24 -38.00
C ARG A 32 19.33 -8.37 -37.16
N LYS A 33 20.56 -8.20 -37.63
CA LYS A 33 21.64 -7.52 -36.89
C LYS A 33 21.44 -6.01 -36.76
N SER A 34 20.59 -5.40 -37.59
CA SER A 34 20.31 -3.97 -37.55
C SER A 34 18.81 -3.70 -37.45
N LEU A 35 18.41 -3.18 -36.29
CA LEU A 35 17.14 -2.47 -36.19
C LEU A 35 17.33 -1.09 -36.83
N SER A 36 16.41 -0.68 -37.72
CA SER A 36 16.49 0.64 -38.33
C SER A 36 16.47 1.72 -37.25
N ARG A 37 17.33 2.73 -37.40
CA ARG A 37 17.36 3.86 -36.47
C ARG A 37 16.00 4.55 -36.50
N LYS A 38 15.40 4.81 -35.34
CA LYS A 38 14.14 5.55 -35.25
C LYS A 38 14.30 6.93 -35.87
N SER A 39 13.26 7.41 -36.55
CA SER A 39 13.26 8.77 -37.09
C SER A 39 13.21 9.80 -35.95
N LYS A 40 13.61 11.05 -36.23
CA LYS A 40 13.57 12.14 -35.24
C LYS A 40 12.14 12.34 -34.68
N ASP A 41 11.13 12.22 -35.53
CA ASP A 41 9.72 12.36 -35.13
C ASP A 41 9.28 11.24 -34.19
N GLN A 42 9.75 10.01 -34.41
CA GLN A 42 9.49 8.89 -33.50
C GLN A 42 10.13 9.12 -32.13
N HIS A 43 11.30 9.77 -32.07
CA HIS A 43 11.92 10.13 -30.81
C HIS A 43 11.15 11.24 -30.07
N LEU A 44 10.61 12.23 -30.79
CA LEU A 44 9.79 13.29 -30.18
C LEU A 44 8.49 12.71 -29.61
N LYS A 45 7.77 11.88 -30.39
CA LYS A 45 6.56 11.19 -29.93
C LYS A 45 6.81 10.35 -28.69
N LEU A 46 7.90 9.56 -28.67
CA LEU A 46 8.26 8.76 -27.51
C LEU A 46 8.55 9.63 -26.26
N ARG A 47 9.19 10.79 -26.44
CA ARG A 47 9.45 11.72 -25.33
C ARG A 47 8.15 12.29 -24.77
N GLU A 48 7.20 12.64 -25.63
CA GLU A 48 5.87 13.11 -25.21
C GLU A 48 5.09 12.03 -24.47
N GLU A 49 5.08 10.80 -24.99
CA GLU A 49 4.43 9.65 -24.34
C GLU A 49 5.02 9.39 -22.95
N ILE A 50 6.36 9.38 -22.83
CA ILE A 50 7.02 9.21 -21.53
C ILE A 50 6.63 10.32 -20.56
N LYS A 51 6.53 11.58 -21.03
CA LYS A 51 6.09 12.70 -20.19
C LYS A 51 4.66 12.49 -19.69
N ARG A 52 3.73 12.14 -20.60
CA ARG A 52 2.32 11.86 -20.25
C ARG A 52 2.19 10.73 -19.24
N VAL A 53 2.90 9.60 -19.47
CA VAL A 53 2.88 8.45 -18.55
C VAL A 53 3.42 8.82 -17.16
N LYS A 54 4.49 9.61 -17.10
CA LYS A 54 5.05 10.08 -15.82
C LYS A 54 4.09 10.99 -15.06
N GLU A 55 3.42 11.89 -15.77
CA GLU A 55 2.42 12.78 -15.18
C GLU A 55 1.23 12.00 -14.62
N LEU A 56 0.67 11.08 -15.40
CA LEU A 56 -0.40 10.17 -14.94
C LEU A 56 0.04 9.34 -13.73
N SER A 57 1.25 8.78 -13.75
CA SER A 57 1.79 8.02 -12.62
C SER A 57 1.93 8.87 -11.36
N ARG A 58 2.31 10.14 -11.51
CA ARG A 58 2.42 11.10 -10.41
C ARG A 58 1.04 11.41 -9.83
N GLN A 59 0.05 11.71 -10.67
CA GLN A 59 -1.33 11.95 -10.25
C GLN A 59 -1.89 10.77 -9.44
N ILE A 60 -1.75 9.54 -9.94
CA ILE A 60 -2.21 8.33 -9.25
C ILE A 60 -1.54 8.16 -7.86
N LYS A 61 -0.25 8.51 -7.74
CA LYS A 61 0.45 8.44 -6.45
C LYS A 61 0.00 9.52 -5.48
N GLU A 62 -0.25 10.72 -5.97
CA GLU A 62 -0.75 11.84 -5.18
C GLU A 62 -2.16 11.54 -4.65
N ASP A 63 -3.06 11.02 -5.49
CA ASP A 63 -4.42 10.62 -5.09
C ASP A 63 -4.40 9.54 -3.99
N LYS A 64 -3.57 8.50 -4.17
CA LYS A 64 -3.39 7.45 -3.16
C LYS A 64 -2.83 8.00 -1.84
N LYS A 65 -1.92 8.97 -1.92
CA LYS A 65 -1.36 9.61 -0.73
C LYS A 65 -2.43 10.42 0.00
N GLN A 66 -3.22 11.21 -0.73
CA GLN A 66 -4.32 11.99 -0.16
C GLN A 66 -5.38 11.09 0.49
N GLU A 67 -5.77 9.99 -0.16
CA GLU A 67 -6.72 9.03 0.41
C GLU A 67 -6.20 8.42 1.74
N ASN A 68 -4.92 8.07 1.79
CA ASN A 68 -4.31 7.53 2.99
C ASN A 68 -4.20 8.56 4.12
N GLU A 69 -3.87 9.81 3.80
CA GLU A 69 -3.83 10.92 4.76
C GLU A 69 -5.23 11.15 5.37
N LEU A 70 -6.27 11.20 4.54
CA LEU A 70 -7.66 11.33 4.98
C LEU A 70 -8.09 10.17 5.88
N LYS A 71 -7.72 8.92 5.53
CA LYS A 71 -7.97 7.75 6.38
C LYS A 71 -7.24 7.86 7.71
N LYS A 72 -6.00 8.34 7.72
CA LYS A 72 -5.21 8.53 8.93
C LYS A 72 -5.84 9.59 9.85
N GLN A 73 -6.18 10.75 9.29
CA GLN A 73 -6.87 11.83 10.00
C GLN A 73 -8.19 11.34 10.62
N ARG A 74 -9.00 10.60 9.84
CA ARG A 74 -10.25 10.00 10.35
C ARG A 74 -10.02 9.02 11.49
N ARG A 75 -8.95 8.21 11.44
CA ARG A 75 -8.61 7.30 12.55
C ARG A 75 -8.19 8.08 13.79
N GLU A 76 -7.36 9.10 13.63
CA GLU A 76 -6.90 9.95 14.73
C GLU A 76 -8.08 10.67 15.41
N GLU A 77 -8.99 11.23 14.62
CA GLU A 77 -10.22 11.86 15.13
C GLU A 77 -11.12 10.85 15.86
N ASN A 78 -11.34 9.67 15.27
CA ASN A 78 -12.10 8.62 15.92
C ASN A 78 -11.47 8.14 17.23
N LEU A 79 -10.14 8.02 17.28
CA LEU A 79 -9.42 7.68 18.49
C LEU A 79 -9.57 8.76 19.57
N LYS A 80 -9.42 10.04 19.19
CA LYS A 80 -9.65 11.18 20.10
C LYS A 80 -11.08 11.17 20.65
N ARG A 81 -12.08 11.04 19.76
CA ARG A 81 -13.49 10.96 20.14
C ARG A 81 -13.76 9.76 21.05
N LYS A 82 -13.12 8.60 20.78
CA LYS A 82 -13.25 7.42 21.62
C LYS A 82 -12.66 7.67 23.00
N MET A 83 -11.46 8.25 23.10
CA MET A 83 -10.84 8.60 24.38
C MET A 83 -11.71 9.60 25.16
N GLU A 84 -12.24 10.63 24.50
CA GLU A 84 -13.15 11.60 25.13
C GLU A 84 -14.46 10.96 25.60
N ASN A 85 -15.05 10.08 24.78
CA ASN A 85 -16.27 9.36 25.14
C ASN A 85 -16.02 8.38 26.28
N GLU A 86 -14.88 7.68 26.28
CA GLU A 86 -14.45 6.85 27.39
C GLU A 86 -14.35 7.69 28.65
N LEU A 87 -13.64 8.82 28.64
CA LEU A 87 -13.56 9.74 29.79
C LEU A 87 -14.93 10.25 30.26
N LYS A 88 -15.82 10.62 29.34
CA LYS A 88 -17.19 11.10 29.66
C LYS A 88 -18.07 10.00 30.24
N SER A 89 -17.97 8.77 29.71
CA SER A 89 -18.74 7.61 30.18
C SER A 89 -18.24 7.03 31.50
N GLN A 90 -17.05 7.44 31.94
CA GLN A 90 -16.48 6.96 33.21
C GLN A 90 -17.25 7.55 34.38
N THR A 91 -18.22 6.78 34.88
CA THR A 91 -18.89 7.05 36.15
C THR A 91 -17.92 6.75 37.29
N VAL A 92 -17.45 7.80 37.96
CA VAL A 92 -16.51 7.71 39.10
C VAL A 92 -17.24 7.89 40.42
N GLN A 93 -16.85 7.10 41.43
CA GLN A 93 -17.33 7.30 42.80
C GLN A 93 -16.30 8.13 43.56
N ILE A 94 -16.71 9.31 44.06
CA ILE A 94 -15.83 10.19 44.83
C ILE A 94 -15.65 9.60 46.24
N ILE A 95 -14.45 9.10 46.53
CA ILE A 95 -14.12 8.56 47.86
C ILE A 95 -13.62 9.71 48.75
N LYS A 96 -14.48 10.22 49.62
CA LYS A 96 -14.14 11.30 50.57
C LYS A 96 -13.19 10.86 51.69
N ASN A 97 -13.24 9.60 52.10
CA ASN A 97 -12.40 9.06 53.18
C ASN A 97 -11.63 7.82 52.70
N THR A 98 -10.30 7.94 52.63
CA THR A 98 -9.38 6.92 52.12
C THR A 98 -9.18 5.73 53.07
N ALA A 99 -9.47 5.89 54.36
CA ALA A 99 -9.42 4.78 55.33
C ALA A 99 -10.42 3.66 54.98
N LYS A 100 -11.50 3.98 54.23
CA LYS A 100 -12.46 2.99 53.75
C LYS A 100 -11.84 1.97 52.79
N LEU A 101 -10.87 2.38 51.95
CA LEU A 101 -10.18 1.46 51.03
C LEU A 101 -9.37 0.40 51.79
N LYS A 102 -8.76 0.79 52.92
CA LYS A 102 -7.98 -0.11 53.78
C LYS A 102 -8.83 -1.19 54.45
N ARG A 103 -10.15 -0.98 54.55
CA ARG A 103 -11.11 -1.95 55.13
C ARG A 103 -11.66 -2.94 54.11
N ILE A 104 -11.46 -2.70 52.81
CA ILE A 104 -11.98 -3.56 51.74
C ILE A 104 -11.05 -4.77 51.53
N LYS A 105 -11.63 -5.93 51.22
CA LYS A 105 -10.87 -7.15 50.89
C LYS A 105 -9.96 -6.92 49.67
N LYS A 106 -8.71 -7.39 49.73
CA LYS A 106 -7.70 -7.29 48.65
C LYS A 106 -8.23 -7.67 47.26
N LYS A 107 -9.14 -8.64 47.14
CA LYS A 107 -9.73 -9.05 45.85
C LYS A 107 -10.50 -7.92 45.14
N HIS A 108 -11.22 -7.10 45.89
CA HIS A 108 -12.00 -5.99 45.33
C HIS A 108 -11.10 -4.79 45.02
N LEU A 109 -10.05 -4.55 45.82
CA LEU A 109 -9.05 -3.52 45.53
C LEU A 109 -8.33 -3.74 44.20
N ARG A 110 -8.17 -4.98 43.73
CA ARG A 110 -7.58 -5.28 42.41
C ARG A 110 -8.44 -4.79 41.24
N GLN A 111 -9.75 -4.63 41.44
CA GLN A 111 -10.68 -4.15 40.41
C GLN A 111 -10.84 -2.62 40.43
N VAL A 112 -10.42 -1.96 41.53
CA VAL A 112 -10.51 -0.51 41.67
C VAL A 112 -9.41 0.14 40.83
N GLN A 113 -9.81 0.95 39.85
CA GLN A 113 -8.91 1.82 39.10
C GLN A 113 -8.99 3.24 39.68
N LYS A 114 -7.84 3.83 39.99
CA LYS A 114 -7.78 5.24 40.41
C LYS A 114 -7.88 6.13 39.16
N ARG A 115 -8.80 7.09 39.19
CA ARG A 115 -8.95 8.14 38.18
C ARG A 115 -8.73 9.48 38.88
N ASP A 116 -7.77 10.27 38.42
CA ASP A 116 -7.51 11.59 38.98
C ASP A 116 -8.50 12.60 38.37
N LEU A 117 -9.26 13.29 39.22
CA LEU A 117 -10.29 14.26 38.81
C LEU A 117 -9.84 15.71 39.06
N ASP A 118 -8.60 15.93 39.49
CA ASP A 118 -8.13 17.27 39.88
C ASP A 118 -8.16 18.28 38.73
N GLN A 119 -7.99 17.82 37.49
CA GLN A 119 -8.14 18.66 36.29
C GLN A 119 -9.58 19.13 36.01
N LEU A 120 -10.60 18.45 36.57
CA LEU A 120 -12.00 18.86 36.45
C LEU A 120 -12.36 19.92 37.49
N LYS A 121 -11.71 19.92 38.66
CA LYS A 121 -11.94 20.92 39.71
C LYS A 121 -11.41 22.30 39.34
N SER A 122 -10.28 22.38 38.63
CA SER A 122 -9.66 23.67 38.24
C SER A 122 -10.39 24.42 37.13
N LYS A 123 -11.40 23.81 36.48
CA LYS A 123 -12.28 24.47 35.49
C LYS A 123 -13.58 24.99 36.09
N ILE A 124 -13.87 24.62 37.34
CA ILE A 124 -15.12 24.95 38.04
C ILE A 124 -14.93 26.13 39.01
N VAL A 125 -13.68 26.49 39.33
CA VAL A 125 -13.29 27.71 40.06
C VAL A 125 -12.75 28.71 39.06
#